data_AF-A0A1H0V735-F1
#
_entry.id   AF-A0A1H0V735-F1
#
_cell.length_a   1.000
_cell.length_b   1.000
_cell.length_c   1.000
_cell.angle_alpha   90.00
_cell.angle_beta   90.00
_cell.angle_gamma   90.00
#
_symmetry.space_group_name_H-M   'P 1'
#
loop_
_entity.id
_entity.type
_entity.pdbx_description
1 polymer ?
#
loop_
_entity_poly.entity_id
_entity_poly.type
_entity_poly.pdbx_seq_one_letter_code
_entity_poly.pdbx_strand_id
1 'polypeptide(L)'
;MKLLYRPLGMLFGALGGFLATAIFGQIWKLVAGDKEAPSATMRNRAWTEVLLAAALQGAIFGLVKAAIDRGGAKGFQKLTGEWPGDEED
;
A
#
# COMPACT_ATOMS: atom_id res chain seq x y z
N MET A 1 3.35 20.49 -25.84
CA MET A 1 2.35 20.34 -24.75
C MET A 1 2.41 19.01 -23.97
N LYS A 2 3.29 18.03 -24.29
CA LYS A 2 3.48 16.79 -23.49
C LYS A 2 4.44 16.92 -22.29
N LEU A 3 5.12 18.06 -22.12
CA LEU A 3 6.08 18.26 -21.03
C LEU A 3 5.46 18.75 -19.71
N LEU A 4 4.27 19.35 -19.74
CA LEU A 4 3.64 19.91 -18.53
C LEU A 4 2.87 18.86 -17.71
N TYR A 5 2.55 17.71 -18.30
CA TYR A 5 1.93 16.59 -17.60
C TYR A 5 2.94 15.70 -16.83
N ARG A 6 4.22 15.68 -17.24
CA ARG A 6 5.28 14.93 -16.54
C ARG A 6 5.52 15.42 -15.10
N PRO A 7 5.64 16.73 -14.79
CA PRO A 7 5.84 17.18 -13.43
C PRO A 7 4.61 16.96 -12.56
N LEU A 8 3.40 17.10 -13.12
CA LEU A 8 2.16 16.85 -12.38
C LEU A 8 2.04 15.38 -11.96
N GLY A 9 2.28 14.45 -12.89
CA GLY A 9 2.30 13.01 -12.59
C GLY A 9 3.38 12.64 -11.56
N MET A 10 4.53 13.31 -11.58
CA MET A 10 5.58 13.10 -10.57
C MET A 10 5.19 13.67 -9.20
N LEU A 11 4.49 14.82 -9.17
CA LEU A 11 3.98 15.43 -7.94
C LEU A 11 2.89 14.56 -7.31
N PHE A 12 1.92 14.12 -8.11
CA PHE A 12 0.88 13.19 -7.68
C PHE A 12 1.44 11.83 -7.28
N GLY A 13 2.46 11.33 -7.98
CA GLY A 13 3.18 10.11 -7.60
C GLY A 13 3.92 10.24 -6.27
N ALA A 14 4.57 11.38 -6.01
CA ALA A 14 5.24 11.65 -4.74
C ALA A 14 4.24 11.81 -3.59
N LEU A 15 3.15 12.54 -3.80
CA LEU A 15 2.07 12.68 -2.82
C LEU A 15 1.39 11.33 -2.52
N GLY A 16 1.11 10.54 -3.55
CA GLY A 16 0.56 9.19 -3.41
C GLY A 16 1.51 8.25 -2.66
N GLY A 17 2.81 8.30 -2.98
CA GLY A 17 3.83 7.52 -2.29
C GLY A 17 3.97 7.91 -0.81
N PHE A 18 3.91 9.21 -0.51
CA PHE A 18 3.92 9.70 0.87
C PHE A 18 2.68 9.22 1.64
N LEU A 19 1.49 9.35 1.05
CA LEU A 19 0.24 8.94 1.68
C LEU A 19 0.22 7.42 1.92
N ALA A 20 0.67 6.62 0.94
CA ALA A 20 0.80 5.18 1.07
C ALA A 20 1.75 4.79 2.21
N THR A 21 2.88 5.49 2.35
CA THR A 21 3.84 5.29 3.45
C THR A 21 3.20 5.60 4.81
N ALA A 22 2.44 6.68 4.91
CA ALA A 22 1.75 7.05 6.15
C ALA A 22 0.68 6.02 6.55
N ILE A 23 -0.13 5.58 5.59
CA ILE A 23 -1.17 4.55 5.81
C ILE A 23 -0.52 3.22 6.24
N PHE A 24 0.54 2.81 5.54
CA PHE A 24 1.30 1.61 5.89
C PHE A 24 1.81 1.67 7.34
N GLY A 25 2.44 2.79 7.73
CA GLY A 25 2.92 2.98 9.10
C GLY A 25 1.80 2.95 10.15
N GLN A 26 0.64 3.51 9.84
CA GLN A 26 -0.50 3.50 10.77
C GLN A 26 -1.08 2.09 10.96
N ILE A 27 -1.23 1.33 9.88
CA ILE A 27 -1.69 -0.07 9.95
C ILE A 27 -0.64 -0.91 10.68
N TRP A 28 0.66 -0.68 10.41
CA TRP A 28 1.73 -1.35 11.13
C TRP A 28 1.63 -1.11 12.63
N LYS A 29 1.45 0.14 13.08
CA LYS A 29 1.26 0.47 14.50
C LYS A 29 0.03 -0.20 15.09
N LEU A 30 -1.06 -0.33 14.34
CA LEU A 30 -2.28 -1.01 14.81
C LEU A 30 -2.09 -2.52 14.97
N VAL A 31 -1.37 -3.18 14.07
CA VAL A 31 -1.24 -4.65 14.08
C VAL A 31 -0.01 -5.12 14.87
N ALA A 32 1.12 -4.45 14.74
CA ALA A 32 2.38 -4.80 15.42
C ALA A 32 2.61 -4.03 16.74
N GLY A 33 1.84 -2.97 17.00
CA GLY A 33 2.06 -2.07 18.13
C GLY A 33 3.26 -1.15 17.93
N ASP A 34 3.79 -0.60 19.04
CA ASP A 34 5.05 0.16 19.09
C ASP A 34 6.31 -0.72 19.04
N LYS A 35 6.13 -2.03 18.83
CA LYS A 35 7.24 -2.95 18.64
C LYS A 35 7.71 -2.81 17.20
N GLU A 36 8.87 -2.18 17.06
CA GLU A 36 9.58 -2.08 15.79
C GLU A 36 9.68 -3.47 15.14
N ALA A 37 9.30 -3.56 13.86
CA ALA A 37 9.27 -4.81 13.12
C ALA A 37 10.61 -5.56 13.33
N PRO A 38 10.61 -6.86 13.70
CA PRO A 38 11.84 -7.61 13.71
C PRO A 38 12.45 -7.55 12.31
N SER A 39 13.53 -6.78 12.16
CA SER A 39 14.27 -6.66 10.90
C SER A 39 14.70 -8.05 10.44
N ALA A 40 14.35 -8.39 9.19
CA ALA A 40 14.69 -9.64 8.52
C ALA A 40 16.21 -9.90 8.46
N THR A 41 17.04 -8.88 8.73
CA THR A 41 18.51 -8.94 8.72
C THR A 41 19.13 -9.18 10.10
N MET A 42 18.32 -9.33 11.15
CA MET A 42 18.85 -9.61 12.49
C MET A 42 19.43 -11.03 12.56
N ARG A 43 20.78 -11.10 12.55
CA ARG A 43 21.59 -12.33 12.59
C ARG A 43 21.27 -13.29 13.75
N ASN A 44 20.60 -12.81 14.81
CA ASN A 44 20.31 -13.58 16.01
C ASN A 44 18.84 -14.08 16.10
N ARG A 45 18.06 -13.97 15.01
CA ARG A 45 16.64 -14.36 14.97
C ARG A 45 16.44 -15.67 14.21
N ALA A 46 15.52 -16.51 14.68
CA ALA A 46 15.21 -17.78 14.04
C ALA A 46 14.49 -17.56 12.70
N TRP A 47 14.65 -18.49 11.75
CA TRP A 47 13.97 -18.46 10.44
C TRP A 47 12.46 -18.24 10.55
N THR A 48 11.83 -18.79 11.59
CA THR A 48 10.40 -18.63 11.88
C THR A 48 10.00 -17.18 12.14
N GLU A 49 10.84 -16.40 12.82
CA GLU A 49 10.57 -14.99 13.11
C GLU A 49 10.70 -14.12 11.87
N VAL A 50 11.68 -14.41 11.00
CA VAL A 50 11.84 -13.73 9.70
C VAL A 50 10.65 -14.00 8.79
N LEU A 51 10.21 -15.26 8.70
CA LEU A 51 9.05 -15.62 7.89
C LEU A 51 7.74 -15.01 8.42
N LEU A 52 7.54 -14.97 9.75
CA LEU A 52 6.39 -14.30 10.35
C LEU A 52 6.39 -12.79 10.09
N ALA A 53 7.55 -12.13 10.21
CA ALA A 53 7.69 -10.71 9.90
C ALA A 53 7.39 -10.43 8.42
N ALA A 54 7.92 -11.25 7.51
CA ALA A 54 7.65 -11.15 6.07
C ALA A 54 6.17 -11.39 5.74
N ALA A 55 5.53 -12.38 6.36
CA ALA A 55 4.11 -12.65 6.18
C ALA A 55 3.24 -11.48 6.65
N LEU A 56 3.56 -10.89 7.82
CA LEU A 56 2.88 -9.71 8.33
C LEU A 56 3.05 -8.50 7.39
N GLN A 57 4.27 -8.27 6.90
CA GLN A 57 4.54 -7.22 5.93
C GLN A 57 3.73 -7.42 4.63
N GLY A 58 3.67 -8.66 4.13
CA GLY A 58 2.86 -9.02 2.96
C GLY A 58 1.35 -8.80 3.20
N ALA A 59 0.85 -9.16 4.38
CA ALA A 59 -0.55 -8.97 4.74
C ALA A 59 -0.93 -7.47 4.79
N ILE A 60 -0.10 -6.63 5.40
CA ILE A 60 -0.32 -5.18 5.46
C ILE A 60 -0.27 -4.57 4.06
N PHE A 61 0.71 -4.96 3.24
CA PHE A 61 0.80 -4.51 1.85
C PHE A 61 -0.46 -4.88 1.06
N GLY A 62 -0.90 -6.14 1.15
CA GLY A 62 -2.12 -6.61 0.49
C GLY A 62 -3.36 -5.82 0.91
N LEU A 63 -3.49 -5.52 2.22
CA LEU A 63 -4.59 -4.72 2.74
C LEU A 63 -4.60 -3.29 2.20
N VAL A 64 -3.44 -2.62 2.18
CA VAL A 64 -3.31 -1.26 1.61
C VAL A 64 -3.64 -1.27 0.12
N LYS A 65 -3.11 -2.23 -0.64
CA LYS A 65 -3.40 -2.38 -2.07
C LYS A 65 -4.89 -2.57 -2.32
N ALA A 66 -5.54 -3.49 -1.61
CA ALA A 66 -6.97 -3.74 -1.76
C ALA A 66 -7.81 -2.49 -1.45
N ALA A 67 -7.44 -1.72 -0.41
CA ALA A 67 -8.13 -0.47 -0.07
C ALA A 67 -7.98 0.60 -1.17
N ILE A 68 -6.79 0.75 -1.74
CA ILE A 68 -6.52 1.68 -2.84
C ILE A 68 -7.26 1.24 -4.11
N ASP A 69 -7.16 -0.02 -4.49
CA ASP A 69 -7.80 -0.56 -5.70
C ASP A 69 -9.33 -0.40 -5.61
N ARG A 70 -9.92 -0.73 -4.45
CA ARG A 70 -11.37 -0.56 -4.21
C ARG A 70 -11.79 0.91 -4.17
N GLY A 71 -10.99 1.76 -3.52
CA GLY A 71 -11.23 3.21 -3.44
C GLY A 71 -11.14 3.88 -4.81
N GLY A 72 -10.13 3.50 -5.60
CA GLY A 72 -9.94 3.94 -6.98
C GLY A 72 -11.10 3.49 -7.87
N ALA A 73 -11.53 2.23 -7.76
CA ALA A 73 -12.65 1.71 -8.53
C ALA A 73 -13.97 2.46 -8.24
N LYS A 74 -14.28 2.70 -6.96
CA LYS A 74 -15.42 3.54 -6.58
C LYS A 74 -15.29 4.98 -7.04
N GLY A 75 -14.09 5.55 -6.95
CA GLY A 75 -13.81 6.91 -7.41
C GLY A 75 -14.03 7.05 -8.91
N PHE A 76 -13.53 6.10 -9.69
CA PHE A 76 -13.75 6.04 -11.13
C PHE A 76 -15.22 5.89 -11.46
N GLN A 77 -15.93 4.94 -10.86
CA GLN A 77 -17.38 4.76 -11.06
C GLN A 77 -18.16 6.03 -10.75
N LYS A 78 -17.79 6.77 -9.70
CA LYS A 78 -18.47 8.03 -9.37
C LYS A 78 -18.22 9.13 -10.41
N LEU A 79 -17.07 9.12 -11.08
CA LEU A 79 -16.67 10.12 -12.06
C LEU A 79 -17.17 9.80 -13.47
N THR A 80 -17.13 8.53 -13.87
CA THR A 80 -17.45 8.08 -15.23
C THR A 80 -18.82 7.40 -15.33
N GLY A 81 -19.38 6.95 -14.21
CA GLY A 81 -20.59 6.13 -14.18
C GLY A 81 -20.35 4.63 -14.40
N GLU A 82 -19.16 4.25 -14.87
CA GLU A 82 -18.80 2.88 -15.25
C GLU A 82 -17.83 2.28 -14.22
N TRP A 83 -17.99 0.98 -13.92
CA TRP A 83 -17.06 0.28 -13.05
C TRP A 83 -15.79 -0.08 -13.84
N PRO A 84 -14.57 0.21 -13.32
CA PRO A 84 -13.33 0.00 -14.09
C PRO A 84 -12.73 -1.40 -13.99
N GLY A 85 -13.31 -2.28 -13.17
CA GLY A 85 -12.85 -3.67 -13.05
C GLY A 85 -13.64 -4.59 -13.97
N ASP A 86 -13.02 -5.66 -14.42
CA ASP A 86 -13.74 -6.75 -15.09
C ASP A 86 -14.77 -7.31 -14.10
N GLU A 87 -16.05 -7.38 -14.52
CA GLU A 87 -17.05 -8.20 -13.84
C GLU A 87 -16.56 -9.66 -13.96
N GLU A 88 -15.99 -10.19 -12.88
CA GLU A 88 -15.63 -11.59 -12.82
C GLU A 88 -16.95 -12.38 -12.65
N ASP A 89 -17.52 -12.80 -13.79
CA ASP A 89 -18.58 -13.83 -13.88
C ASP A 89 -18.07 -15.20 -13.40
#